data_AF-A0A818A812-F1
#
_entry.id   AF-A0A818A812-F1
#
_cell.length_a   1.000
_cell.length_b   1.000
_cell.length_c   1.000
_cell.angle_alpha   90.00
_cell.angle_beta   90.00
_cell.angle_gamma   90.00
#
_symmetry.space_group_name_H-M   'P 1'
#
loop_
_entity.id
_entity.type
_entity.pdbx_description
1 polymer ?
#
loop_
_entity_poly.entity_id
_entity_poly.type
_entity_poly.pdbx_seq_one_letter_code
_entity_poly.pdbx_strand_id
1 'polypeptide(L)'
;MSALDTIASQVPQELRVKLMQHFGIAKEYEKNPETISITYYCLMYIAHEALKLQKEKQFVSNVLDYLETTKRNNPNDEIIRSLTTGQATIEELITLLVGETNEAENEEVKTADELRLLMRKHYTVGGLTDVLSVFGPVKEDFITLGKIAKSRAVAIFRELKAGGGASSAAKPPDSYSSSNAAAMPPSRPPVASSQPAVQMPQAPSSYPGAYDGNSGAKSVPFDVISQAQKLCRYANSALEHEDVATAVKNCEQVLQLLRPYNN
;
A
#
# COMPACT_ATOMS: atom_id res chain seq x y z
N MET A 1 7.52 -10.74 -29.81
CA MET A 1 6.50 -10.29 -28.83
C MET A 1 6.83 -10.99 -27.52
N SER A 2 7.06 -10.24 -26.43
CA SER A 2 7.40 -10.86 -25.13
C SER A 2 6.22 -11.73 -24.63
N ALA A 3 6.49 -12.75 -23.80
CA ALA A 3 5.43 -13.48 -23.10
C ALA A 3 4.52 -12.51 -22.32
N LEU A 4 5.11 -11.46 -21.75
CA LEU A 4 4.38 -10.40 -21.06
C LEU A 4 3.47 -9.58 -21.98
N ASP A 5 3.90 -9.30 -23.22
CA ASP A 5 3.07 -8.60 -24.21
C ASP A 5 1.86 -9.45 -24.62
N THR A 6 2.06 -10.76 -24.76
CA THR A 6 0.98 -11.71 -25.06
C THR A 6 -0.06 -11.71 -23.94
N ILE A 7 0.38 -11.80 -22.68
CA ILE A 7 -0.52 -11.74 -21.51
C ILE A 7 -1.24 -10.39 -21.44
N ALA A 8 -0.52 -9.28 -21.62
CA ALA A 8 -1.10 -7.94 -21.60
C ALA A 8 -2.19 -7.73 -22.67
N SER A 9 -2.07 -8.38 -23.83
CA SER A 9 -3.08 -8.32 -24.89
C SER A 9 -4.41 -8.99 -24.53
N GLN A 10 -4.37 -9.94 -23.58
CA GLN A 10 -5.51 -10.73 -23.13
C GLN A 10 -6.23 -10.11 -21.92
N VAL A 11 -5.79 -8.93 -21.46
CA VAL A 11 -6.38 -8.29 -20.28
C VAL A 11 -7.88 -8.01 -20.52
N PRO A 12 -8.77 -8.50 -19.65
CA PRO A 12 -10.21 -8.25 -19.72
C PRO A 12 -10.55 -6.77 -19.66
N GLN A 13 -11.61 -6.35 -20.35
CA GLN A 13 -11.99 -4.93 -20.41
C GLN A 13 -12.29 -4.35 -19.02
N GLU A 14 -12.94 -5.13 -18.15
CA GLU A 14 -13.26 -4.75 -16.76
C GLU A 14 -12.01 -4.46 -15.90
N LEU A 15 -10.90 -5.15 -16.19
CA LEU A 15 -9.64 -5.00 -15.45
C LEU A 15 -8.65 -4.05 -16.10
N ARG A 16 -8.89 -3.63 -17.35
CA ARG A 16 -7.90 -2.95 -18.18
C ARG A 16 -7.32 -1.71 -17.49
N VAL A 17 -8.18 -0.83 -16.99
CA VAL A 17 -7.75 0.42 -16.33
C VAL A 17 -6.95 0.12 -15.05
N LYS A 18 -7.36 -0.90 -14.29
CA LYS A 18 -6.74 -1.25 -13.01
C LYS A 18 -5.36 -1.90 -13.18
N LEU A 19 -5.20 -2.76 -14.18
CA LEU A 19 -4.02 -3.61 -14.31
C LEU A 19 -2.97 -3.06 -15.29
N MET A 20 -3.33 -2.16 -16.20
CA MET A 20 -2.39 -1.70 -17.23
C MET A 20 -1.15 -1.02 -16.64
N GLN A 21 -1.29 -0.32 -15.51
CA GLN A 21 -0.17 0.26 -14.79
C GLN A 21 0.86 -0.78 -14.35
N HIS A 22 0.37 -1.87 -13.78
CA HIS A 22 1.20 -2.96 -13.26
C HIS A 22 1.91 -3.69 -14.40
N PHE A 23 1.25 -3.86 -15.57
CA PHE A 23 1.92 -4.38 -16.77
C PHE A 23 3.00 -3.43 -17.30
N GLY A 24 2.74 -2.12 -17.30
CA GLY A 24 3.72 -1.11 -17.71
C GLY A 24 4.98 -1.15 -16.86
N ILE A 25 4.80 -1.21 -15.53
CA ILE A 25 5.90 -1.35 -14.57
C ILE A 25 6.62 -2.69 -14.78
N ALA A 26 5.88 -3.80 -14.84
CA ALA A 26 6.44 -5.13 -15.04
C ALA A 26 7.33 -5.19 -16.30
N LYS A 27 6.90 -4.57 -17.40
CA LYS A 27 7.64 -4.53 -18.66
C LYS A 27 8.90 -3.68 -18.59
N GLU A 28 8.88 -2.61 -17.81
CA GLU A 28 10.06 -1.77 -17.62
C GLU A 28 11.16 -2.54 -16.88
N TYR A 29 10.80 -3.25 -15.81
CA TYR A 29 11.73 -4.04 -15.00
C TYR A 29 12.09 -5.41 -15.61
N GLU A 30 11.31 -5.93 -16.55
CA GLU A 30 11.64 -7.18 -17.29
C GLU A 30 12.91 -7.01 -18.14
N LYS A 31 13.27 -5.78 -18.51
CA LYS A 31 14.44 -5.48 -19.36
C LYS A 31 15.77 -5.87 -18.71
N ASN A 32 15.85 -5.88 -17.39
CA ASN A 32 17.07 -6.18 -16.65
C ASN A 32 16.87 -7.46 -15.82
N PRO A 33 17.69 -8.51 -16.02
CA PRO A 33 17.57 -9.76 -15.28
C PRO A 33 17.65 -9.59 -13.75
N GLU A 34 18.44 -8.63 -13.25
CA GLU A 34 18.60 -8.35 -11.83
C GLU A 34 17.31 -7.82 -11.16
N THR A 35 16.38 -7.28 -11.96
CA THR A 35 15.11 -6.72 -11.47
C THR A 35 13.90 -7.59 -11.78
N ILE A 36 14.12 -8.83 -12.23
CA ILE A 36 13.02 -9.75 -12.61
C ILE A 36 12.06 -10.04 -11.45
N SER A 37 12.53 -9.94 -10.21
CA SER A 37 11.70 -10.05 -9.00
C SER A 37 10.61 -8.97 -8.93
N ILE A 38 10.87 -7.75 -9.43
CA ILE A 38 9.87 -6.66 -9.46
C ILE A 38 8.76 -6.99 -10.47
N THR A 39 9.14 -7.49 -11.65
CA THR A 39 8.19 -8.02 -12.64
C THR A 39 7.36 -9.14 -12.02
N TYR A 40 7.99 -10.11 -11.35
CA TYR A 40 7.31 -11.21 -10.65
C TYR A 40 6.24 -10.70 -9.67
N TYR A 41 6.55 -9.73 -8.82
CA TYR A 41 5.58 -9.19 -7.85
C TYR A 41 4.45 -8.37 -8.49
N CYS A 42 4.74 -7.62 -9.56
CA CYS A 42 3.70 -6.95 -10.34
C CYS A 42 2.71 -7.96 -10.94
N LEU A 43 3.21 -9.10 -11.46
CA LEU A 43 2.36 -10.15 -12.03
C LEU A 43 1.60 -10.93 -10.95
N MET A 44 2.17 -11.11 -9.75
CA MET A 44 1.41 -11.65 -8.60
C MET A 44 0.24 -10.76 -8.22
N TYR A 45 0.43 -9.44 -8.21
CA TYR A 45 -0.67 -8.49 -7.96
C TYR A 45 -1.75 -8.60 -9.03
N ILE A 46 -1.37 -8.67 -10.31
CA ILE A 46 -2.28 -8.86 -11.45
C ILE A 46 -3.08 -10.16 -11.29
N ALA A 47 -2.42 -11.27 -10.93
CA ALA A 47 -3.08 -12.55 -10.68
C ALA A 47 -4.09 -12.44 -9.53
N HIS A 48 -3.69 -11.84 -8.40
CA HIS A 48 -4.54 -11.66 -7.23
C HIS A 48 -5.81 -10.85 -7.58
N GLU A 49 -5.68 -9.77 -8.33
CA GLU A 49 -6.82 -8.96 -8.76
C GLU A 49 -7.71 -9.67 -9.78
N ALA A 50 -7.13 -10.41 -10.72
CA ALA A 50 -7.90 -11.16 -11.71
C ALA A 50 -8.66 -12.35 -11.10
N LEU A 51 -8.06 -13.03 -10.10
CA LEU A 51 -8.69 -14.12 -9.36
C LEU A 51 -9.96 -13.68 -8.61
N LYS A 52 -10.03 -12.42 -8.15
CA LYS A 52 -11.22 -11.87 -7.48
C LYS A 52 -12.46 -11.86 -8.37
N LEU A 53 -12.30 -11.78 -9.69
CA LEU A 53 -13.42 -11.76 -10.64
C LEU A 53 -13.97 -13.16 -10.95
N GLN A 54 -13.20 -14.22 -10.74
CA GLN A 54 -13.57 -15.63 -11.00
C GLN A 54 -14.06 -15.97 -12.43
N LYS A 55 -14.00 -15.05 -13.39
CA LYS A 55 -14.49 -15.22 -14.77
C LYS A 55 -13.38 -15.48 -15.79
N GLU A 56 -12.17 -15.01 -15.53
CA GLU A 56 -11.11 -14.84 -16.55
C GLU A 56 -10.05 -15.94 -16.47
N LYS A 57 -10.51 -17.20 -16.51
CA LYS A 57 -9.70 -18.39 -16.21
C LYS A 57 -8.47 -18.51 -17.10
N GLN A 58 -8.60 -18.26 -18.41
CA GLN A 58 -7.47 -18.39 -19.34
C GLN A 58 -6.40 -17.32 -19.10
N PHE A 59 -6.82 -16.08 -18.90
CA PHE A 59 -5.92 -14.98 -18.59
C PHE A 59 -5.16 -15.25 -17.28
N VAL A 60 -5.88 -15.66 -16.22
CA VAL A 60 -5.28 -16.04 -14.95
C VAL A 60 -4.31 -17.20 -15.11
N SER A 61 -4.67 -18.25 -15.86
CA SER A 61 -3.78 -19.39 -16.14
C SER A 61 -2.46 -18.91 -16.76
N ASN A 62 -2.53 -18.07 -17.80
CA ASN A 62 -1.34 -17.59 -18.49
C ASN A 62 -0.44 -16.71 -17.59
N VAL A 63 -1.03 -15.93 -16.69
CA VAL A 63 -0.28 -15.16 -15.67
C VAL A 63 0.41 -16.11 -14.69
N LEU A 64 -0.29 -17.14 -14.21
CA LEU A 64 0.27 -18.13 -13.28
C LEU A 64 1.40 -18.95 -13.93
N ASP A 65 1.23 -19.36 -15.19
CA ASP A 65 2.27 -20.08 -15.95
C ASP A 65 3.56 -19.24 -16.08
N TYR A 66 3.43 -17.93 -16.30
CA TYR A 66 4.56 -17.01 -16.29
C TYR A 66 5.23 -16.95 -14.91
N LEU A 67 4.44 -16.80 -13.84
CA LEU A 67 4.97 -16.75 -12.47
C LEU A 67 5.70 -18.05 -12.10
N GLU A 68 5.16 -19.21 -12.43
CA GLU A 68 5.79 -20.51 -12.21
C GLU A 68 7.08 -20.67 -13.00
N THR A 69 7.07 -20.25 -14.27
CA THR A 69 8.25 -20.28 -15.13
C THR A 69 9.36 -19.38 -14.59
N THR A 70 9.02 -18.15 -14.20
CA THR A 70 9.96 -17.19 -13.60
C THR A 70 10.55 -17.72 -12.29
N LYS A 71 9.72 -18.32 -11.42
CA LYS A 71 10.19 -18.93 -10.18
C LYS A 71 11.12 -20.13 -10.43
N ARG A 72 10.81 -20.96 -11.43
CA ARG A 72 11.63 -22.11 -11.82
C ARG A 72 12.99 -21.69 -12.41
N ASN A 73 13.00 -20.62 -13.18
CA ASN A 73 14.21 -20.10 -13.82
C ASN A 73 15.12 -19.33 -12.84
N ASN A 74 14.59 -18.93 -11.67
CA ASN A 74 15.33 -18.18 -10.65
C ASN A 74 15.33 -18.92 -9.28
N PRO A 75 15.88 -20.15 -9.21
CA PRO A 75 15.78 -21.00 -8.01
C PRO A 75 16.62 -20.50 -6.81
N ASN A 76 17.57 -19.61 -7.05
CA ASN A 76 18.46 -19.03 -6.03
C ASN A 76 18.12 -17.57 -5.70
N ASP A 77 17.08 -17.01 -6.33
CA ASP A 77 16.64 -15.65 -6.04
C ASP A 77 15.84 -15.64 -4.72
N GLU A 78 16.47 -15.13 -3.67
CA GLU A 78 15.85 -15.03 -2.35
C GLU A 78 14.63 -14.11 -2.35
N ILE A 79 14.66 -13.05 -3.17
CA ILE A 79 13.60 -12.05 -3.28
C ILE A 79 12.33 -12.74 -3.78
N ILE A 80 12.42 -13.65 -4.76
CA ILE A 80 11.27 -14.43 -5.26
C ILE A 80 10.85 -15.55 -4.29
N ARG A 81 11.79 -16.13 -3.54
CA ARG A 81 11.53 -17.29 -2.68
C ARG A 81 10.97 -16.96 -1.31
N SER A 82 11.26 -15.77 -0.78
CA SER A 82 10.85 -15.30 0.54
C SER A 82 9.93 -14.11 0.39
N LEU A 83 8.67 -14.25 0.82
CA LEU A 83 7.73 -13.12 0.82
C LEU A 83 8.21 -11.97 1.69
N THR A 84 8.91 -12.26 2.79
CA THR A 84 9.49 -11.24 3.68
C THR A 84 10.59 -10.46 2.97
N THR A 85 11.50 -11.16 2.28
CA THR A 85 12.59 -10.53 1.52
C THR A 85 12.03 -9.74 0.34
N GLY A 86 11.08 -10.32 -0.40
CA GLY A 86 10.36 -9.65 -1.47
C GLY A 86 9.64 -8.37 -1.03
N GLN A 87 8.96 -8.40 0.12
CA GLN A 87 8.31 -7.21 0.66
C GLN A 87 9.34 -6.12 0.97
N ALA A 88 10.43 -6.47 1.68
CA ALA A 88 11.48 -5.52 2.03
C ALA A 88 12.09 -4.88 0.77
N THR A 89 12.36 -5.66 -0.28
CA THR A 89 12.87 -5.15 -1.56
C THR A 89 11.91 -4.17 -2.23
N ILE A 90 10.60 -4.47 -2.25
CA ILE A 90 9.62 -3.56 -2.85
C ILE A 90 9.48 -2.27 -2.00
N GLU A 91 9.46 -2.37 -0.67
CA GLU A 91 9.44 -1.21 0.23
C GLU A 91 10.69 -0.32 0.08
N GLU A 92 11.88 -0.93 -0.03
CA GLU A 92 13.15 -0.23 -0.25
C GLU A 92 13.17 0.49 -1.60
N LEU A 93 12.72 -0.20 -2.67
CA LEU A 93 12.62 0.40 -4.00
C LEU A 93 11.65 1.59 -4.02
N ILE A 94 10.50 1.47 -3.36
CA ILE A 94 9.55 2.58 -3.23
C ILE A 94 10.22 3.76 -2.53
N THR A 95 10.91 3.51 -1.43
CA THR A 95 11.59 4.56 -0.65
C THR A 95 12.68 5.24 -1.45
N LEU A 96 13.49 4.47 -2.19
CA LEU A 96 14.53 4.97 -3.09
C LEU A 96 13.92 5.89 -4.15
N LEU A 97 12.90 5.42 -4.88
CA LEU A 97 12.25 6.20 -5.92
C LEU A 97 11.63 7.48 -5.36
N VAL A 98 11.05 7.45 -4.16
CA VAL A 98 10.50 8.64 -3.50
C VAL A 98 11.59 9.66 -3.20
N GLY A 99 12.74 9.22 -2.67
CA GLY A 99 13.91 10.07 -2.48
C GLY A 99 14.32 10.77 -3.78
N GLU A 100 14.50 9.99 -4.84
CA GLU A 100 14.83 10.53 -6.17
C GLU A 100 13.77 11.51 -6.71
N THR A 101 12.48 11.24 -6.48
CA THR A 101 11.42 12.16 -6.92
C THR A 101 11.42 13.46 -6.12
N ASN A 102 11.68 13.41 -4.82
CA ASN A 102 11.72 14.60 -3.97
C ASN A 102 12.93 15.48 -4.32
N GLU A 103 14.09 14.86 -4.54
CA GLU A 103 15.30 15.56 -5.00
C GLU A 103 15.06 16.24 -6.34
N ALA A 104 14.54 15.49 -7.32
CA ALA A 104 14.21 16.06 -8.62
C ALA A 104 13.17 17.17 -8.51
N GLU A 105 12.13 17.02 -7.67
CA GLU A 105 11.10 18.06 -7.47
C GLU A 105 11.68 19.38 -6.96
N ASN A 106 12.72 19.34 -6.14
CA ASN A 106 13.40 20.53 -5.60
C ASN A 106 14.26 21.27 -6.63
N GLU A 107 14.54 20.68 -7.80
CA GLU A 107 15.29 21.34 -8.87
C GLU A 107 14.42 22.41 -9.58
N GLU A 108 14.98 23.61 -9.71
CA GLU A 108 14.24 24.82 -10.12
C GLU A 108 13.86 24.83 -11.61
N VAL A 109 14.65 24.18 -12.47
CA VAL A 109 14.42 24.11 -13.92
C VAL A 109 14.38 22.66 -14.36
N LYS A 110 13.28 22.27 -15.00
CA LYS A 110 13.10 20.92 -15.56
C LYS A 110 12.76 21.01 -17.03
N THR A 111 13.49 20.26 -17.84
CA THR A 111 13.16 19.99 -19.23
C THR A 111 11.92 19.11 -19.33
N ALA A 112 11.28 19.10 -20.50
CA ALA A 112 10.13 18.22 -20.74
C ALA A 112 10.49 16.73 -20.59
N ASP A 113 11.74 16.34 -20.87
CA ASP A 113 12.18 14.95 -20.72
C ASP A 113 12.41 14.56 -19.26
N GLU A 114 12.94 15.47 -18.44
CA GLU A 114 13.05 15.30 -16.98
C GLU A 114 11.66 15.22 -16.33
N LEU A 115 10.71 16.07 -16.75
CA LEU A 115 9.32 15.97 -16.30
C LEU A 115 8.67 14.63 -16.70
N ARG A 116 8.92 14.13 -17.92
CA ARG A 116 8.44 12.80 -18.33
C ARG A 116 9.05 11.68 -17.48
N LEU A 117 10.34 11.80 -17.15
CA LEU A 117 11.01 10.84 -16.29
C LEU A 117 10.45 10.88 -14.86
N LEU A 118 10.29 12.08 -14.29
CA LEU A 118 9.71 12.30 -12.97
C LEU A 118 8.27 11.78 -12.88
N MET A 119 7.45 12.05 -13.90
CA MET A 119 6.10 11.49 -14.03
C MET A 119 6.12 9.95 -14.03
N ARG A 120 7.05 9.33 -14.76
CA ARG A 120 7.19 7.86 -14.77
C ARG A 120 7.61 7.32 -13.41
N LYS A 121 8.53 7.98 -12.69
CA LYS A 121 8.92 7.56 -11.33
C LYS A 121 7.74 7.60 -10.36
N HIS A 122 6.98 8.70 -10.33
CA HIS A 122 5.74 8.80 -9.55
C HIS A 122 4.69 7.75 -9.94
N TYR A 123 4.56 7.46 -11.23
CA TYR A 123 3.69 6.39 -11.73
C TYR A 123 4.13 5.00 -11.23
N THR A 124 5.44 4.73 -11.23
CA THR A 124 6.00 3.49 -10.71
C THR A 124 5.77 3.36 -9.20
N VAL A 125 6.08 4.40 -8.41
CA VAL A 125 5.82 4.42 -6.96
C VAL A 125 4.36 4.11 -6.67
N GLY A 126 3.43 4.77 -7.35
CA GLY A 126 2.00 4.53 -7.19
C GLY A 126 1.59 3.08 -7.45
N GLY A 127 2.14 2.43 -8.47
CA GLY A 127 1.83 1.03 -8.77
C GLY A 127 2.50 0.06 -7.79
N LEU A 128 3.76 0.31 -7.41
CA LEU A 128 4.46 -0.55 -6.44
C LEU A 128 3.80 -0.51 -5.05
N THR A 129 3.22 0.63 -4.64
CA THR A 129 2.45 0.69 -3.39
C THR A 129 1.18 -0.18 -3.43
N ASP A 130 0.55 -0.36 -4.60
CA ASP A 130 -0.57 -1.30 -4.76
C ASP A 130 -0.07 -2.75 -4.69
N VAL A 131 1.11 -3.02 -5.29
CA VAL A 131 1.77 -4.34 -5.25
C VAL A 131 2.03 -4.79 -3.81
N LEU A 132 2.30 -3.89 -2.86
CA LEU A 132 2.50 -4.26 -1.46
C LEU A 132 1.34 -5.07 -0.86
N SER A 133 0.12 -4.95 -1.41
CA SER A 133 -1.04 -5.72 -0.97
C SER A 133 -0.91 -7.24 -1.17
N VAL A 134 0.03 -7.71 -2.01
CA VAL A 134 0.31 -9.15 -2.19
C VAL A 134 0.96 -9.78 -0.97
N PHE A 135 1.62 -8.96 -0.12
CA PHE A 135 2.29 -9.42 1.10
C PHE A 135 1.37 -9.38 2.32
N GLY A 136 0.19 -8.76 2.20
CA GLY A 136 -0.79 -8.61 3.28
C GLY A 136 -1.33 -7.18 3.41
N PRO A 137 -1.88 -6.81 4.57
CA PRO A 137 -2.33 -5.45 4.84
C PRO A 137 -1.18 -4.44 4.68
N VAL A 138 -1.38 -3.44 3.82
CA VAL A 138 -0.39 -2.40 3.53
C VAL A 138 -0.33 -1.39 4.69
N LYS A 139 0.87 -0.94 5.05
CA LYS A 139 1.07 0.11 6.07
C LYS A 139 0.46 1.44 5.60
N GLU A 140 -0.11 2.22 6.51
CA GLU A 140 -0.82 3.47 6.17
C GLU A 140 0.08 4.49 5.47
N ASP A 141 1.37 4.52 5.82
CA ASP A 141 2.36 5.41 5.18
C ASP A 141 2.47 5.12 3.69
N PHE A 142 2.54 3.84 3.29
CA PHE A 142 2.59 3.45 1.88
C PHE A 142 1.28 3.69 1.15
N ILE A 143 0.14 3.58 1.84
CA ILE A 143 -1.17 3.93 1.27
C ILE A 143 -1.23 5.43 0.95
N THR A 144 -0.82 6.26 1.91
CA THR A 144 -0.78 7.72 1.76
C THR A 144 0.19 8.13 0.67
N LEU A 145 1.39 7.56 0.70
CA LEU A 145 2.41 7.77 -0.32
C LEU A 145 1.93 7.40 -1.72
N GLY A 146 1.25 6.24 -1.87
CA GLY A 146 0.69 5.81 -3.15
C GLY A 146 -0.33 6.80 -3.71
N LYS A 147 -1.18 7.38 -2.85
CA LYS A 147 -2.13 8.43 -3.26
C LYS A 147 -1.41 9.70 -3.72
N ILE A 148 -0.39 10.13 -2.98
CA ILE A 148 0.42 11.32 -3.33
C ILE A 148 1.11 11.12 -4.67
N ALA A 149 1.83 10.00 -4.84
CA ALA A 149 2.57 9.68 -6.06
C ALA A 149 1.66 9.63 -7.29
N LYS A 150 0.50 8.97 -7.19
CA LYS A 150 -0.49 8.94 -8.30
C LYS A 150 -1.01 10.34 -8.64
N SER A 151 -1.30 11.16 -7.63
CA SER A 151 -1.75 12.55 -7.81
C SER A 151 -0.67 13.41 -8.50
N ARG A 152 0.59 13.26 -8.07
CA ARG A 152 1.75 13.95 -8.66
C ARG A 152 2.01 13.54 -10.11
N ALA A 153 1.95 12.25 -10.43
CA ALA A 153 2.07 11.77 -11.81
C ALA A 153 1.02 12.43 -12.73
N VAL A 154 -0.23 12.55 -12.26
CA VAL A 154 -1.30 13.22 -13.02
C VAL A 154 -1.06 14.72 -13.16
N ALA A 155 -0.54 15.38 -12.13
CA ALA A 155 -0.21 16.81 -12.19
C ALA A 155 0.88 17.08 -13.24
N ILE A 156 1.97 16.32 -13.22
CA ILE A 156 3.07 16.47 -14.19
C ILE A 156 2.59 16.13 -15.61
N PHE A 157 1.75 15.11 -15.77
CA PHE A 157 1.15 14.79 -17.07
C PHE A 157 0.34 15.96 -17.65
N ARG A 158 -0.41 16.68 -16.80
CA ARG A 158 -1.16 17.87 -17.23
C ARG A 158 -0.23 19.02 -17.61
N GLU A 159 0.83 19.23 -16.85
CA GLU A 159 1.87 20.24 -17.15
C GLU A 159 2.55 19.98 -18.50
N LEU A 160 2.95 18.73 -18.75
CA LEU A 160 3.51 18.30 -20.03
C LEU A 160 2.55 18.52 -21.20
N LYS A 161 1.26 18.26 -20.98
CA LYS A 161 0.22 18.46 -22.01
C LYS A 161 -0.07 19.95 -22.26
N ALA A 162 0.10 20.80 -21.25
CA ALA A 162 -0.14 22.25 -21.34
C ALA A 162 1.01 23.02 -22.02
N GLY A 163 2.09 22.35 -22.42
CA GLY A 163 3.17 22.96 -23.21
C GLY A 163 4.44 23.31 -22.44
N GLY A 164 4.73 22.61 -21.33
CA GLY A 164 6.08 22.52 -20.75
C GLY A 164 6.79 23.84 -20.44
N GLY A 165 6.02 24.88 -20.13
CA GLY A 165 6.53 26.26 -20.07
C GLY A 165 5.49 27.24 -19.56
N ALA A 166 4.97 26.98 -18.37
CA ALA A 166 4.37 28.01 -17.54
C ALA A 166 4.61 27.61 -16.09
N SER A 167 5.69 28.15 -15.51
CA SER A 167 5.80 28.29 -14.07
C SER A 167 4.58 29.07 -13.59
N SER A 168 3.54 28.34 -13.20
CA SER A 168 2.53 28.86 -12.29
C SER A 168 2.87 28.22 -10.97
N ALA A 169 3.54 29.00 -10.12
CA ALA A 169 3.53 28.80 -8.68
C ALA A 169 2.07 28.73 -8.19
N ALA A 170 1.46 27.55 -8.33
CA ALA A 170 0.31 27.19 -7.52
C ALA A 170 0.92 26.70 -6.20
N LYS A 171 1.13 27.66 -5.31
CA LYS A 171 1.32 27.45 -3.88
C LYS A 171 0.48 26.23 -3.44
N PRO A 172 1.04 25.29 -2.66
CA PRO A 172 0.17 24.35 -1.95
C PRO A 172 -0.84 25.17 -1.13
N PRO A 173 -2.09 24.70 -0.92
CA PRO A 173 -2.93 25.29 0.10
C PRO A 173 -2.30 24.93 1.44
N ASP A 174 -1.35 25.75 1.89
CA ASP A 174 -0.89 25.74 3.28
C ASP A 174 -1.99 26.34 4.16
N SER A 175 -2.20 25.62 5.26
CA SER A 175 -2.75 26.12 6.52
C SER A 175 -4.28 26.17 6.64
N TYR A 176 -4.80 25.21 7.40
CA TYR A 176 -5.73 25.54 8.46
C TYR A 176 -5.06 25.24 9.81
N SER A 177 -4.26 26.20 10.29
CA SER A 177 -4.13 26.44 11.73
C SER A 177 -5.43 27.05 12.25
N SER A 178 -5.94 26.46 13.33
CA SER A 178 -7.00 26.99 14.18
C SER A 178 -6.83 28.47 14.53
N SER A 179 -7.88 29.25 14.37
CA SER A 179 -8.15 30.40 15.24
C SER A 179 -9.64 30.75 15.23
N ASN A 180 -10.25 30.67 16.42
CA ASN A 180 -11.60 31.11 16.75
C ASN A 180 -11.72 32.64 16.64
N ALA A 181 -12.80 33.15 16.03
CA ALA A 181 -13.61 34.25 16.57
C ALA A 181 -14.87 34.52 15.70
N ALA A 182 -16.04 34.26 16.31
CA ALA A 182 -17.31 34.96 16.23
C ALA A 182 -17.88 35.44 14.86
N ALA A 183 -18.94 34.77 14.38
CA ALA A 183 -20.21 35.40 14.02
C ALA A 183 -21.33 34.34 13.90
N MET A 184 -22.46 34.57 14.57
CA MET A 184 -23.64 33.71 14.69
C MET A 184 -24.41 33.49 13.37
N PRO A 185 -25.22 32.41 13.28
CA PRO A 185 -26.55 32.48 12.69
C PRO A 185 -27.66 32.14 13.71
N PRO A 186 -28.91 32.61 13.51
CA PRO A 186 -29.96 32.49 14.51
C PRO A 186 -30.81 31.20 14.41
N SER A 187 -31.16 30.72 15.61
CA SER A 187 -32.44 30.12 16.03
C SER A 187 -32.86 28.72 15.55
N ARG A 188 -32.68 27.77 16.49
CA ARG A 188 -33.29 26.43 16.59
C ARG A 188 -34.46 26.49 17.60
N PRO A 189 -35.51 25.64 17.50
CA PRO A 189 -36.27 25.22 18.68
C PRO A 189 -35.87 23.80 19.15
N PRO A 190 -36.01 23.48 20.45
CA PRO A 190 -35.33 22.36 21.08
C PRO A 190 -36.25 21.16 21.32
N VAL A 191 -35.79 19.92 21.08
CA VAL A 191 -36.36 18.75 21.77
C VAL A 191 -35.28 17.69 22.06
N ALA A 192 -35.21 17.40 23.36
CA ALA A 192 -34.85 16.17 24.07
C ALA A 192 -33.60 15.35 23.70
N SER A 193 -32.72 15.30 24.70
CA SER A 193 -31.76 14.26 25.03
C SER A 193 -32.34 12.85 24.97
N SER A 194 -31.65 11.96 24.26
CA SER A 194 -31.80 10.50 24.38
C SER A 194 -30.45 9.87 24.03
N GLN A 195 -29.80 9.27 25.03
CA GLN A 195 -28.68 8.35 24.81
C GLN A 195 -29.16 7.12 24.02
N PRO A 196 -28.38 6.60 23.08
CA PRO A 196 -28.51 5.21 22.67
C PRO A 196 -27.40 4.37 23.31
N ALA A 197 -27.84 3.34 24.04
CA ALA A 197 -27.02 2.25 24.52
C ALA A 197 -26.28 1.55 23.36
N VAL A 198 -25.01 1.22 23.57
CA VAL A 198 -24.21 0.47 22.61
C VAL A 198 -24.77 -0.96 22.55
N GLN A 199 -25.41 -1.31 21.44
CA GLN A 199 -25.74 -2.69 21.11
C GLN A 199 -24.58 -3.29 20.33
N MET A 200 -24.07 -4.39 20.87
CA MET A 200 -23.05 -5.26 20.30
C MET A 200 -23.66 -6.07 19.15
N PRO A 201 -23.07 -6.11 17.94
CA PRO A 201 -23.38 -7.15 16.97
C PRO A 201 -22.48 -8.37 17.22
N GLN A 202 -23.13 -9.51 17.45
CA GLN A 202 -22.54 -10.83 17.62
C GLN A 202 -21.85 -11.31 16.33
N ALA A 203 -20.77 -12.07 16.50
CA ALA A 203 -20.12 -12.83 15.43
C ALA A 203 -20.90 -14.11 15.08
N PRO A 204 -20.79 -14.61 13.85
CA PRO A 204 -20.95 -16.02 13.55
C PRO A 204 -19.58 -16.69 13.34
N SER A 205 -19.31 -17.71 14.16
CA SER A 205 -18.22 -18.68 14.00
C SER A 205 -18.56 -19.72 12.92
N SER A 206 -17.55 -20.18 12.16
CA SER A 206 -17.19 -21.60 11.93
C SER A 206 -16.39 -21.77 10.63
N TYR A 207 -15.19 -22.36 10.70
CA TYR A 207 -14.85 -23.71 10.20
C TYR A 207 -13.39 -24.09 10.59
N PRO A 208 -13.06 -25.39 10.73
CA PRO A 208 -11.83 -25.90 11.32
C PRO A 208 -10.80 -26.37 10.27
N GLY A 209 -9.54 -26.46 10.67
CA GLY A 209 -8.50 -27.14 9.89
C GLY A 209 -7.13 -27.01 10.53
N ALA A 210 -6.72 -28.06 11.24
CA ALA A 210 -5.47 -28.18 11.97
C ALA A 210 -4.22 -28.16 11.07
N TYR A 211 -3.14 -27.56 11.57
CA TYR A 211 -1.81 -28.14 11.40
C TYR A 211 -1.09 -28.08 12.75
N ASP A 212 -0.84 -29.27 13.29
CA ASP A 212 0.13 -29.51 14.35
C ASP A 212 1.53 -29.43 13.74
N GLY A 213 2.46 -28.86 14.50
CA GLY A 213 3.78 -28.45 14.03
C GLY A 213 4.67 -27.99 15.18
N ASN A 214 4.81 -28.85 16.18
CA ASN A 214 5.90 -28.96 17.15
C ASN A 214 7.10 -27.99 16.97
N SER A 215 7.26 -27.04 17.90
CA SER A 215 8.53 -26.41 18.26
C SER A 215 8.38 -25.82 19.67
N GLY A 216 9.29 -26.18 20.58
CA GLY A 216 9.25 -25.85 22.02
C GLY A 216 9.46 -24.37 22.39
N ALA A 217 8.97 -23.43 21.59
CA ALA A 217 8.78 -22.04 21.98
C ALA A 217 7.32 -21.85 22.41
N LYS A 218 7.06 -21.11 23.49
CA LYS A 218 5.69 -20.81 23.94
C LYS A 218 4.95 -20.06 22.81
N SER A 219 4.18 -20.78 22.01
CA SER A 219 3.35 -20.20 20.96
C SER A 219 2.37 -19.22 21.60
N VAL A 220 2.45 -17.93 21.23
CA VAL A 220 1.56 -16.90 21.75
C VAL A 220 0.19 -17.11 21.12
N PRO A 221 -0.89 -17.33 21.92
CA PRO A 221 -2.22 -17.50 21.37
C PRO A 221 -2.64 -16.31 20.50
N PHE A 222 -3.38 -16.56 19.43
CA PHE A 222 -3.85 -15.53 18.51
C PHE A 222 -4.62 -14.41 19.24
N ASP A 223 -5.45 -14.75 20.23
CA ASP A 223 -6.23 -13.78 21.00
C ASP A 223 -5.33 -12.81 21.79
N VAL A 224 -4.20 -13.30 22.31
CA VAL A 224 -3.21 -12.50 23.04
C VAL A 224 -2.51 -11.53 22.09
N ILE A 225 -2.14 -11.98 20.90
CA ILE A 225 -1.56 -11.12 19.86
C ILE A 225 -2.57 -10.07 19.39
N SER A 226 -3.81 -10.46 19.15
CA SER A 226 -4.89 -9.56 18.74
C SER A 226 -5.14 -8.47 19.79
N GLN A 227 -5.17 -8.85 21.08
CA GLN A 227 -5.35 -7.91 22.17
C GLN A 227 -4.14 -6.98 22.35
N ALA A 228 -2.91 -7.47 22.18
CA ALA A 228 -1.70 -6.64 22.20
C ALA A 228 -1.71 -5.61 21.06
N GLN A 229 -2.05 -6.02 19.84
CA GLN A 229 -2.18 -5.11 18.69
C GLN A 229 -3.23 -4.03 18.92
N LYS A 230 -4.36 -4.36 19.56
CA LYS A 230 -5.40 -3.39 19.92
C LYS A 230 -4.89 -2.33 20.89
N LEU A 231 -4.19 -2.75 21.95
CA LEU A 231 -3.60 -1.85 22.94
C LEU A 231 -2.53 -0.93 22.32
N CYS A 232 -1.71 -1.43 21.38
CA CYS A 232 -0.76 -0.60 20.64
C CYS A 232 -1.46 0.49 19.80
N ARG A 233 -2.61 0.19 19.18
CA ARG A 233 -3.39 1.20 18.44
C ARG A 233 -3.96 2.27 19.38
N TYR A 234 -4.40 1.87 20.57
CA TYR A 234 -4.88 2.82 21.59
C TYR A 234 -3.78 3.70 22.16
N ALA A 235 -2.57 3.15 22.36
CA ALA A 235 -1.42 3.94 22.72
C ALA A 235 -1.09 4.99 21.63
N ASN A 236 -1.12 4.59 20.36
CA ASN A 236 -0.87 5.52 19.25
C ASN A 236 -1.93 6.63 19.18
N SER A 237 -3.21 6.28 19.28
CA SER A 237 -4.30 7.28 19.31
C SER A 237 -4.22 8.23 20.51
N ALA A 238 -3.76 7.75 21.67
CA ALA A 238 -3.56 8.62 22.84
C ALA A 238 -2.42 9.62 22.61
N LEU A 239 -1.35 9.22 21.93
CA LEU A 239 -0.24 10.11 21.56
C LEU A 239 -0.68 11.20 20.56
N GLU A 240 -1.56 10.87 19.62
CA GLU A 240 -2.16 11.85 18.68
C GLU A 240 -2.97 12.95 19.39
N HIS A 241 -3.47 12.66 20.59
CA HIS A 241 -4.22 13.60 21.44
C HIS A 241 -3.39 14.17 22.60
N GLU A 242 -2.06 13.99 22.57
CA GLU A 242 -1.12 14.42 23.62
C GLU A 242 -1.44 13.84 25.02
N ASP A 243 -2.22 12.76 25.09
CA ASP A 243 -2.55 12.05 26.33
C ASP A 243 -1.47 11.02 26.68
N VAL A 244 -0.36 11.54 27.19
CA VAL A 244 0.81 10.74 27.58
C VAL A 244 0.46 9.71 28.66
N ALA A 245 -0.45 10.03 29.58
CA ALA A 245 -0.84 9.13 30.67
C ALA A 245 -1.57 7.89 30.15
N THR A 246 -2.52 8.08 29.22
CA THR A 246 -3.23 6.96 28.57
C THR A 246 -2.30 6.17 27.65
N ALA A 247 -1.36 6.81 26.96
CA ALA A 247 -0.38 6.13 26.13
C ALA A 247 0.52 5.19 26.97
N VAL A 248 1.09 5.69 28.06
CA VAL A 248 1.92 4.90 28.99
C VAL A 248 1.14 3.71 29.54
N LYS A 249 -0.10 3.93 29.99
CA LYS A 249 -0.97 2.86 30.52
C LYS A 249 -1.22 1.73 29.52
N ASN A 250 -1.49 2.05 28.24
CA ASN A 250 -1.72 1.02 27.23
C ASN A 250 -0.43 0.24 26.91
N CYS A 251 0.72 0.91 26.87
CA CYS A 251 2.03 0.26 26.68
C CYS A 251 2.38 -0.68 27.84
N GLU A 252 2.11 -0.28 29.08
CA GLU A 252 2.30 -1.16 30.25
C GLU A 252 1.42 -2.41 30.19
N GLN A 253 0.17 -2.27 29.73
CA GLN A 253 -0.73 -3.41 29.52
C GLN A 253 -0.24 -4.36 28.43
N VAL A 254 0.33 -3.85 27.33
CA VAL A 254 0.98 -4.67 26.29
C VAL A 254 2.14 -5.46 26.88
N LEU A 255 3.02 -4.80 27.66
CA LEU A 255 4.17 -5.45 28.29
C LEU A 255 3.74 -6.53 29.29
N GLN A 256 2.69 -6.27 30.07
CA GLN A 256 2.14 -7.26 31.00
C GLN A 256 1.54 -8.47 30.26
N LEU A 257 0.87 -8.23 29.13
CA LEU A 257 0.22 -9.25 28.32
C LEU A 257 1.24 -10.16 27.61
N LEU A 258 2.36 -9.60 27.14
CA LEU A 258 3.37 -10.34 26.37
C LEU A 258 4.49 -10.93 27.23
N ARG A 259 4.74 -10.40 28.44
CA ARG A 259 5.77 -10.89 29.38
C ARG A 259 5.80 -12.41 29.58
N PRO A 260 4.67 -13.12 29.78
CA PRO A 260 4.68 -14.58 30.01
C PRO A 260 5.22 -15.41 28.85
N TYR A 261 5.26 -14.81 27.65
CA TYR A 261 5.70 -15.41 26.40
C TYR A 261 7.12 -15.00 26.01
N ASN A 262 7.72 -14.06 26.74
CA ASN A 262 9.10 -13.62 26.60
C ASN A 262 9.94 -14.27 27.70
N ASN A 263 10.37 -15.52 27.47
CA ASN A 263 11.29 -16.28 28.33
C ASN A 263 12.60 -16.55 27.59
#